data_AF-A0A7J6W1Z5-F1
#
_entry.id   AF-A0A7J6W1Z5-F1
#
_cell.length_a   1.000
_cell.length_b   1.000
_cell.length_c   1.000
_cell.angle_alpha   90.00
_cell.angle_beta   90.00
_cell.angle_gamma   90.00
#
_symmetry.space_group_name_H-M   'P 1'
#
loop_
_entity.id
_entity.type
_entity.pdbx_description
1 polymer ?
#
loop_
_entity_poly.entity_id
_entity_poly.type
_entity_poly.pdbx_seq_one_letter_code
_entity_poly.pdbx_strand_id
1 'polypeptide(L)'
;FSKIFDADHFKGTLQADVRIVSSLPSTHLVPKQSVERKIPHDISLGWISARFFKQLNEGVLILKGLDSKLWKNLPSDLQKLRCKVAFHALRVADPVHDIGNKLARKMWIEGPFISLHLRLEKDVWIRTGCHTGLGPVFDRIIADEQVFSRISHWKI
;
A
#
# COMPACT_ATOMS: atom_id res chain seq x y z
N PHE A 1 9.68 -7.65 2.94
CA PHE A 1 10.03 -6.40 2.22
C PHE A 1 11.20 -6.62 1.28
N SER A 2 12.40 -6.92 1.78
CA SER A 2 13.64 -7.08 0.98
C SER A 2 13.59 -8.16 -0.12
N LYS A 3 12.69 -9.14 -0.01
CA LYS A 3 12.47 -10.15 -1.08
C LYS A 3 11.84 -9.57 -2.36
N ILE A 4 11.19 -8.41 -2.26
CA ILE A 4 10.44 -7.78 -3.36
C ILE A 4 11.07 -6.44 -3.74
N PHE A 5 11.53 -5.67 -2.75
CA PHE A 5 12.09 -4.34 -2.95
C PHE A 5 13.54 -4.28 -2.47
N ASP A 6 14.34 -3.44 -3.12
CA ASP A 6 15.68 -3.09 -2.68
C ASP A 6 15.59 -2.25 -1.39
N ALA A 7 15.87 -2.91 -0.27
CA ALA A 7 15.73 -2.31 1.06
C ALA A 7 16.82 -1.25 1.34
N ASP A 8 18.00 -1.39 0.75
CA ASP A 8 19.11 -0.47 0.98
C ASP A 8 18.93 0.79 0.15
N HIS A 9 18.51 0.65 -1.12
CA HIS A 9 18.06 1.79 -1.94
C HIS A 9 16.89 2.53 -1.29
N PHE A 10 15.91 1.80 -0.76
CA PHE A 10 14.77 2.40 -0.05
C PHE A 10 15.23 3.25 1.15
N LYS A 11 16.13 2.71 1.99
CA LYS A 11 16.68 3.43 3.14
C LYS A 11 17.49 4.65 2.71
N GLY A 12 18.40 4.49 1.75
CA GLY A 12 19.25 5.57 1.26
C GLY A 12 18.46 6.71 0.62
N THR A 13 17.41 6.39 -0.14
CA THR A 13 16.55 7.39 -0.80
C THR A 13 15.79 8.27 0.19
N LEU A 14 15.41 7.71 1.34
CA LEU A 14 14.54 8.35 2.33
C LEU A 14 15.27 8.84 3.58
N GLN A 15 16.59 8.65 3.67
CA GLN A 15 17.38 8.95 4.87
C GLN A 15 17.29 10.42 5.33
N ALA A 16 17.05 11.34 4.40
CA ALA A 16 16.91 12.77 4.68
C ALA A 16 15.48 13.17 5.09
N ASP A 17 14.47 12.35 4.77
CA ASP A 17 13.06 12.67 5.02
C ASP A 17 12.54 11.97 6.28
N VAL A 18 13.02 10.76 6.58
CA VAL A 18 12.55 9.95 7.69
C VAL A 18 13.69 9.18 8.36
N ARG A 19 13.59 9.03 9.68
CA ARG A 19 14.50 8.18 10.44
C ARG A 19 14.09 6.71 10.28
N ILE A 20 14.91 5.94 9.58
CA ILE A 20 14.69 4.50 9.38
C ILE A 20 15.64 3.71 10.28
N VAL A 21 15.10 2.74 11.02
CA VAL A 21 15.87 1.82 11.87
C VAL A 21 15.74 0.39 11.35
N SER A 22 16.85 -0.36 11.33
CA SER A 22 16.86 -1.76 10.88
C SER A 22 16.39 -2.73 11.99
N SER A 23 16.49 -2.32 13.24
CA SER A 23 16.06 -3.08 14.41
C SER A 23 15.54 -2.13 15.49
N LEU A 24 14.71 -2.64 16.39
CA LEU A 24 14.30 -1.89 17.57
C LEU A 24 15.51 -1.68 18.51
N PRO A 25 15.59 -0.54 19.22
CA PRO A 25 16.65 -0.32 20.19
C PRO A 25 16.58 -1.33 21.34
N SER A 26 17.75 -1.80 21.79
CA SER A 26 17.91 -2.75 22.90
C SER A 26 17.51 -2.20 24.28
N THR A 27 17.03 -0.97 24.37
CA THR A 27 16.46 -0.39 25.60
C THR A 27 14.98 -0.74 25.80
N HIS A 28 14.31 -1.29 24.78
CA HIS A 28 12.88 -1.63 24.79
C HIS A 28 12.64 -3.16 24.83
N LEU A 29 13.43 -3.90 25.61
CA LEU A 29 13.54 -5.38 25.52
C LEU A 29 12.29 -6.17 25.94
N VAL A 30 11.29 -5.52 26.55
CA VAL A 30 9.96 -6.12 26.72
C VAL A 30 8.92 -5.14 26.21
N PRO A 31 8.75 -5.00 24.88
CA PRO A 31 7.76 -4.09 24.36
C PRO A 31 6.40 -4.67 24.73
N LYS A 32 5.63 -3.93 25.54
CA LYS A 32 4.21 -4.20 25.73
C LYS A 32 3.54 -3.99 24.37
N GLN A 33 3.51 -5.05 23.56
CA GLN A 33 2.96 -5.00 22.21
C GLN A 33 1.45 -4.83 22.33
N SER A 34 0.97 -3.68 21.89
CA SER A 34 -0.46 -3.43 21.75
C SER A 34 -0.82 -3.49 20.28
N VAL A 35 -1.85 -4.27 19.96
CA VAL A 35 -2.37 -4.39 18.60
C VAL A 35 -3.70 -3.66 18.57
N GLU A 36 -3.74 -2.53 17.84
CA GLU A 36 -4.96 -1.75 17.73
C GLU A 36 -5.66 -2.01 16.39
N ARG A 37 -6.94 -2.37 16.50
CA ARG A 37 -7.79 -2.76 15.36
C ARG A 37 -8.94 -1.77 15.15
N LYS A 38 -9.36 -1.08 16.22
CA LYS A 38 -10.52 -0.17 16.20
C LYS A 38 -10.07 1.27 15.97
N ILE A 39 -9.52 1.50 14.79
CA ILE A 39 -9.16 2.84 14.33
C ILE A 39 -10.38 3.41 13.56
N PRO A 40 -10.83 4.65 13.85
CA PRO A 40 -11.85 5.33 13.05
C PRO A 40 -11.37 5.63 11.62
N HIS A 41 -12.29 5.95 10.71
CA HIS A 41 -11.95 6.42 9.36
C HIS A 41 -11.59 7.92 9.37
N ASP A 42 -10.90 8.35 8.30
CA ASP A 42 -10.49 9.74 8.07
C ASP A 42 -9.77 10.38 9.26
N ILE A 43 -8.88 9.62 9.89
CA ILE A 43 -8.11 10.12 11.03
C ILE A 43 -6.91 10.96 10.57
N SER A 44 -6.69 12.07 11.26
CA SER A 44 -5.52 12.91 11.07
C SER A 44 -4.29 12.36 11.80
N LEU A 45 -3.09 12.76 11.38
CA LEU A 45 -1.87 12.40 12.09
C LEU A 45 -1.86 12.91 13.54
N GLY A 46 -2.45 14.09 13.79
CA GLY A 46 -2.59 14.64 15.13
C GLY A 46 -3.42 13.75 16.06
N TRP A 47 -4.49 13.14 15.53
CA TRP A 47 -5.31 12.19 16.29
C TRP A 47 -4.51 10.94 16.69
N ILE A 48 -3.71 10.39 15.77
CA ILE A 48 -2.85 9.22 16.06
C ILE A 48 -1.86 9.55 17.17
N SER A 49 -1.14 10.67 17.01
CA SER A 49 -0.15 11.10 18.00
C SER A 49 -0.78 11.31 19.37
N ALA A 50 -1.93 11.99 19.46
CA ALA A 50 -2.62 12.23 20.73
C ALA A 50 -3.16 10.92 21.36
N ARG A 51 -3.77 10.04 20.55
CA ARG A 51 -4.40 8.80 21.03
C ARG A 51 -3.40 7.80 21.57
N PHE A 52 -2.21 7.75 20.95
CA PHE A 52 -1.21 6.72 21.19
C PHE A 52 0.11 7.24 21.77
N PHE A 53 0.16 8.50 22.19
CA PHE A 53 1.37 9.16 22.69
C PHE A 53 2.12 8.29 23.72
N LYS A 54 1.40 7.75 24.69
CA LYS A 54 1.98 6.91 25.76
C LYS A 54 2.57 5.61 25.19
N GLN A 55 1.82 4.91 24.35
CA GLN A 55 2.26 3.65 23.73
C GLN A 55 3.45 3.84 22.78
N LEU A 56 3.51 4.97 22.08
CA LEU A 56 4.61 5.33 21.19
C LEU A 56 5.90 5.65 21.97
N ASN A 57 5.79 6.16 23.20
CA ASN A 57 6.95 6.44 24.06
C ASN A 57 7.44 5.22 24.85
N GLU A 58 6.53 4.33 25.25
CA GLU A 58 6.82 3.25 26.20
C GLU A 58 7.00 1.87 25.54
N GLY A 59 6.68 1.70 24.25
CA GLY A 59 6.73 0.39 23.62
C GLY A 59 6.47 0.35 22.12
N VAL A 60 5.89 -0.76 21.67
CA VAL A 60 5.60 -1.01 20.24
C VAL A 60 4.09 -1.07 20.04
N LEU A 61 3.60 -0.27 19.10
CA LEU A 61 2.21 -0.21 18.69
C LEU A 61 2.06 -0.75 17.28
N ILE A 62 1.20 -1.75 17.10
CA ILE A 62 0.85 -2.29 15.79
C ILE A 62 -0.55 -1.79 15.43
N LEU A 63 -0.63 -0.87 14.48
CA LEU A 63 -1.89 -0.36 13.94
C LEU A 63 -2.30 -1.19 12.72
N LYS A 64 -3.38 -1.96 12.83
CA LYS A 64 -3.91 -2.75 11.70
C LYS A 64 -4.95 -1.96 10.90
N GLY A 65 -4.82 -2.00 9.58
CA GLY A 65 -5.75 -1.34 8.65
C GLY A 65 -5.69 0.18 8.71
N LEU A 66 -4.53 0.74 9.05
CA LEU A 66 -4.33 2.20 9.09
C LEU A 66 -4.33 2.83 7.70
N ASP A 67 -3.85 2.08 6.71
CA ASP A 67 -3.73 2.47 5.30
C ASP A 67 -5.06 2.92 4.68
N SER A 68 -6.17 2.27 5.02
CA SER A 68 -7.51 2.66 4.55
C SER A 68 -8.19 3.74 5.38
N LYS A 69 -7.58 4.13 6.51
CA LYS A 69 -8.18 5.00 7.53
C LYS A 69 -7.52 6.37 7.65
N LEU A 70 -6.35 6.54 7.03
CA LEU A 70 -5.67 7.82 6.98
C LEU A 70 -6.45 8.80 6.11
N TRP A 71 -6.59 10.02 6.63
CA TRP A 71 -7.15 11.14 5.90
C TRP A 71 -6.45 11.36 4.54
N LYS A 72 -7.25 11.54 3.48
CA LYS A 72 -6.74 11.62 2.09
C LYS A 72 -6.01 12.94 1.75
N ASN A 73 -6.44 14.07 2.34
CA ASN A 73 -5.81 15.37 2.08
C ASN A 73 -4.62 15.59 3.02
N LEU A 74 -3.47 14.97 2.69
CA LEU A 74 -2.23 15.21 3.41
C LEU A 74 -1.64 16.60 3.08
N PRO A 75 -0.93 17.23 4.03
CA PRO A 75 -0.08 18.39 3.77
C PRO A 75 0.90 18.14 2.60
N SER A 76 1.28 19.22 1.91
CA SER A 76 2.11 19.17 0.69
C SER A 76 3.38 18.35 0.87
N ASP A 77 4.10 18.51 1.99
CA ASP A 77 5.36 17.80 2.21
C ASP A 77 5.16 16.29 2.41
N LEU A 78 4.05 15.89 3.00
CA LEU A 78 3.69 14.48 3.14
C LEU A 78 3.19 13.87 1.83
N GLN A 79 2.51 14.66 0.98
CA GLN A 79 2.20 14.21 -0.38
C GLN A 79 3.48 14.04 -1.21
N LYS A 80 4.42 14.98 -1.13
CA LYS A 80 5.74 14.86 -1.78
C LYS A 80 6.48 13.62 -1.30
N LEU A 81 6.50 13.36 0.01
CA LEU A 81 7.10 12.16 0.57
C LEU A 81 6.41 10.89 0.06
N ARG A 82 5.07 10.86 0.01
CA ARG A 82 4.30 9.74 -0.55
C ARG A 82 4.67 9.48 -2.01
N CYS A 83 4.76 10.52 -2.83
CA CYS A 83 5.20 10.41 -4.22
C CYS A 83 6.66 9.93 -4.32
N LYS A 84 7.56 10.48 -3.50
CA LYS A 84 8.97 10.07 -3.45
C LYS A 84 9.11 8.58 -3.10
N VAL A 85 8.33 8.11 -2.13
CA VAL A 85 8.28 6.68 -1.78
C VAL A 85 7.81 5.85 -2.98
N ALA A 86 6.70 6.24 -3.60
CA ALA A 86 6.07 5.48 -4.68
C ALA A 86 6.93 5.39 -5.96
N PHE A 87 7.62 6.48 -6.32
CA PHE A 87 8.32 6.58 -7.62
C PHE A 87 9.84 6.48 -7.53
N HIS A 88 10.43 6.78 -6.37
CA HIS A 88 11.89 6.82 -6.23
C HIS A 88 12.42 5.78 -5.23
N ALA A 89 11.77 5.62 -4.08
CA ALA A 89 12.30 4.72 -3.03
C ALA A 89 11.93 3.25 -3.25
N LEU A 90 10.72 2.96 -3.75
CA LEU A 90 10.26 1.59 -4.00
C LEU A 90 10.81 1.06 -5.33
N ARG A 91 12.07 0.67 -5.32
CA ARG A 91 12.70 -0.08 -6.43
C ARG A 91 12.56 -1.58 -6.20
N VAL A 92 12.17 -2.30 -7.25
CA VAL A 92 12.08 -3.77 -7.23
C VAL A 92 13.47 -4.37 -7.04
N ALA A 93 13.59 -5.42 -6.22
CA ALA A 93 14.85 -6.11 -5.95
C ALA A 93 15.46 -6.71 -7.24
N ASP A 94 16.79 -6.69 -7.34
CA ASP A 94 17.51 -7.11 -8.55
C ASP A 94 17.13 -8.50 -9.07
N PRO A 95 16.93 -9.55 -8.24
CA PRO A 95 16.53 -10.86 -8.75
C PRO A 95 15.20 -10.84 -9.53
N VAL A 96 14.24 -10.01 -9.09
CA VAL A 96 12.93 -9.88 -9.76
C VAL A 96 13.06 -9.03 -11.02
N HIS A 97 13.84 -7.95 -10.95
CA HIS A 97 14.13 -7.10 -12.10
C HIS A 97 14.86 -7.88 -13.22
N ASP A 98 15.81 -8.75 -12.87
CA ASP A 98 16.54 -9.58 -13.82
C ASP A 98 15.66 -10.58 -14.55
N ILE A 99 14.69 -11.18 -13.85
CA ILE A 99 13.68 -12.05 -14.47
C ILE A 99 12.85 -11.25 -15.47
N GLY A 100 12.37 -10.06 -15.08
CA GLY A 100 11.64 -9.16 -15.97
C GLY A 100 12.44 -8.79 -17.22
N ASN A 101 13.71 -8.42 -17.07
CA ASN A 101 14.60 -8.08 -18.17
C ASN A 101 14.91 -9.28 -19.06
N LYS A 102 15.03 -10.49 -18.52
CA LYS A 102 15.20 -11.71 -19.32
C LYS A 102 13.96 -11.98 -20.16
N LEU A 103 12.76 -11.82 -19.60
CA LEU A 103 11.51 -11.98 -20.32
C LEU A 103 11.37 -10.93 -21.44
N ALA A 104 11.55 -9.66 -21.10
CA ALA A 104 11.45 -8.56 -22.06
C ALA A 104 12.47 -8.72 -23.21
N ARG A 105 13.71 -9.13 -22.91
CA ARG A 105 14.72 -9.42 -23.93
C ARG A 105 14.30 -10.52 -24.88
N LYS A 106 13.72 -11.63 -24.38
CA LYS A 106 13.22 -12.71 -25.22
C LYS A 106 12.10 -12.23 -26.15
N MET A 107 11.14 -11.47 -25.62
CA MET A 107 10.06 -10.91 -26.44
C MET A 107 10.60 -9.97 -27.51
N TRP A 108 11.57 -9.13 -27.16
CA TRP A 108 12.17 -8.17 -28.09
C TRP A 108 12.95 -8.83 -29.23
N ILE A 109 13.60 -9.97 -28.98
CA ILE A 109 14.32 -10.73 -30.02
C ILE A 109 13.36 -11.25 -31.09
N GLU A 110 12.14 -11.65 -30.71
CA GLU A 110 11.09 -12.11 -31.63
C GLU A 110 10.42 -10.95 -32.39
N GLY A 111 10.54 -9.72 -31.89
CA GLY A 111 10.08 -8.50 -32.55
C GLY A 111 9.50 -7.46 -31.58
N PRO A 112 9.01 -6.32 -32.12
CA PRO A 112 8.34 -5.31 -31.32
C PRO A 112 7.11 -5.89 -30.61
N PHE A 113 6.91 -5.53 -29.35
CA PHE A 113 5.77 -6.01 -28.55
C PHE A 113 5.07 -4.85 -27.82
N ILE A 114 3.81 -5.08 -27.47
CA ILE A 114 3.01 -4.20 -26.60
C ILE A 114 2.77 -4.90 -25.25
N SER A 115 2.81 -4.12 -24.16
CA SER A 115 2.47 -4.59 -22.82
C SER A 115 1.15 -3.99 -22.36
N LEU A 116 0.20 -4.84 -21.95
CA LEU A 116 -1.11 -4.45 -21.45
C LEU A 116 -1.28 -4.97 -20.02
N HIS A 117 -1.58 -4.08 -19.07
CA HIS A 117 -1.95 -4.46 -17.72
C HIS A 117 -3.47 -4.44 -17.58
N LEU A 118 -4.09 -5.61 -17.67
CA LEU A 118 -5.53 -5.77 -17.51
C LEU A 118 -5.84 -6.11 -16.05
N ARG A 119 -6.49 -5.18 -15.35
CA ARG A 119 -6.91 -5.36 -13.96
C ARG A 119 -8.34 -5.93 -13.91
N LEU A 120 -8.47 -7.22 -14.19
CA LEU A 120 -9.76 -7.94 -14.32
C LEU A 120 -10.23 -8.58 -13.01
N GLU A 121 -9.88 -7.98 -11.87
CA GLU A 121 -10.28 -8.50 -10.57
C GLU A 121 -11.70 -8.05 -10.22
N LYS A 122 -12.47 -8.97 -9.62
CA LYS A 122 -13.86 -8.74 -9.24
C LYS A 122 -14.05 -7.51 -8.36
N ASP A 123 -13.11 -7.23 -7.45
CA ASP A 123 -13.17 -6.08 -6.55
C ASP A 123 -13.13 -4.74 -7.30
N VAL A 124 -12.42 -4.68 -8.44
CA VAL A 124 -12.33 -3.47 -9.26
C VAL A 124 -13.68 -3.17 -9.89
N TRP A 125 -14.36 -4.19 -10.42
CA TRP A 125 -15.70 -4.02 -11.00
C TRP A 125 -16.75 -3.71 -9.93
N ILE A 126 -16.71 -4.39 -8.79
CA ILE A 126 -17.61 -4.09 -7.65
C ILE A 126 -17.40 -2.65 -7.18
N ARG A 127 -16.17 -2.14 -7.14
CA ARG A 127 -15.88 -0.77 -6.70
C ARG A 127 -16.28 0.29 -7.73
N THR A 128 -16.13 0.00 -9.02
CA THR A 128 -16.37 0.98 -10.09
C THR A 128 -17.82 0.98 -10.60
N GLY A 129 -18.53 -0.15 -10.51
CA GLY A 129 -19.86 -0.30 -11.10
C GLY A 129 -19.88 -0.22 -12.63
N CYS A 130 -18.71 -0.37 -13.25
CA CYS A 130 -18.61 -0.44 -14.69
C CYS A 130 -19.02 -1.82 -15.19
N HIS A 131 -19.56 -1.86 -16.41
CA HIS A 131 -19.75 -3.12 -17.14
C HIS A 131 -18.41 -3.83 -17.29
N THR A 132 -18.43 -5.15 -17.08
CA THR A 132 -17.22 -5.99 -17.10
C THR A 132 -16.65 -6.17 -18.50
N GLY A 133 -17.49 -6.05 -19.53
CA GLY A 133 -17.14 -6.42 -20.90
C GLY A 133 -17.02 -7.92 -21.14
N LEU A 134 -17.31 -8.75 -20.12
CA LEU A 134 -17.27 -10.22 -20.19
C LEU A 134 -18.64 -10.86 -20.45
N GLY A 135 -19.68 -10.03 -20.56
CA GLY A 135 -21.04 -10.44 -20.88
C GLY A 135 -22.04 -10.30 -19.71
N PRO A 136 -23.34 -10.45 -19.99
CA PRO A 136 -24.41 -10.09 -19.06
C PRO A 136 -24.45 -10.94 -17.79
N VAL A 137 -23.91 -12.16 -17.82
CA VAL A 137 -23.81 -13.03 -16.64
C VAL A 137 -22.87 -12.43 -15.61
N PHE A 138 -21.69 -11.97 -16.03
CA PHE A 138 -20.72 -11.35 -15.13
C PHE A 138 -21.20 -9.98 -14.64
N ASP A 139 -21.85 -9.19 -15.49
CA ASP A 139 -22.42 -7.90 -15.09
C ASP A 139 -23.48 -8.06 -13.99
N ARG A 140 -24.31 -9.12 -14.06
CA ARG A 140 -25.27 -9.45 -12.99
C ARG A 140 -24.58 -9.85 -11.68
N ILE A 141 -23.55 -10.70 -11.75
CA ILE A 141 -22.77 -11.09 -10.55
C ILE A 141 -22.18 -9.85 -9.86
N ILE A 142 -21.63 -8.91 -10.62
CA ILE A 142 -21.09 -7.67 -10.07
C ILE A 142 -22.21 -6.79 -9.49
N ALA A 143 -23.32 -6.62 -10.22
CA ALA A 143 -24.44 -5.80 -9.78
C ALA A 143 -25.05 -6.33 -8.46
N ASP A 144 -25.22 -7.64 -8.33
CA ASP A 144 -25.74 -8.27 -7.11
C ASP A 144 -24.80 -8.00 -5.92
N GLU A 145 -23.48 -8.17 -6.10
CA GLU A 145 -22.51 -7.93 -5.02
C GLU A 145 -22.30 -6.45 -4.68
N GLN A 146 -22.59 -5.53 -5.61
CA GLN A 146 -22.65 -4.11 -5.30
C GLN A 146 -23.79 -3.76 -4.34
N VAL A 147 -24.94 -4.42 -4.46
CA VAL A 147 -26.07 -4.20 -3.55
C VAL A 147 -25.70 -4.61 -2.12
N PHE A 148 -24.97 -5.72 -1.95
CA PHE A 148 -24.50 -6.17 -0.64
C PHE A 148 -23.37 -5.28 -0.09
N SER A 149 -22.47 -4.77 -0.93
CA SER A 149 -21.38 -3.89 -0.48
C SER A 149 -21.83 -2.46 -0.13
N ARG A 150 -22.96 -1.98 -0.69
CA ARG A 150 -23.60 -0.70 -0.25
C ARG A 150 -24.04 -0.71 1.22
N ILE A 151 -24.19 -1.87 1.84
CA ILE A 151 -24.56 -2.00 3.26
C ILE A 151 -23.33 -1.87 4.19
N SER A 152 -22.10 -1.75 3.66
CA SER A 152 -20.90 -1.54 4.49
C SER A 152 -19.97 -0.43 3.97
N HIS A 153 -20.27 0.79 4.42
CA HIS A 153 -19.31 1.78 4.93
C HIS A 153 -18.09 2.22 4.10
N TRP A 154 -18.14 2.21 2.78
CA TRP A 154 -17.07 2.85 1.97
C TRP A 154 -17.65 3.56 0.74
N LYS A 155 -18.22 4.76 0.95
CA LYS A 155 -18.31 5.76 -0.12
C LYS A 155 -17.02 6.59 -0.11
N ILE A 156 -16.51 6.85 -1.31
CA ILE A 156 -15.26 7.56 -1.61
C ILE A 156 -15.22 8.92 -0.93
#